data_AF-A0AAD7M6M9-F1
#
_entry.id   AF-A0AAD7M6M9-F1
#
_cell.length_a   1.000
_cell.length_b   1.000
_cell.length_c   1.000
_cell.angle_alpha   90.00
_cell.angle_beta   90.00
_cell.angle_gamma   90.00
#
_symmetry.space_group_name_H-M   'P 1'
#
loop_
_entity.id
_entity.type
_entity.pdbx_description
1 polymer ?
#
loop_
_entity_poly.entity_id
_entity_poly.type
_entity_poly.pdbx_seq_one_letter_code
_entity_poly.pdbx_strand_id
1 'polypeptide(L)'
;MTPTKCASCGLAASARCVGCMDAPEYKPRDAVDVVYCSTKCQQGHWAIHKARCTNLKKRRRLLRVATILRAALLAYREALFDIPLAKIELRGGVLHLYRDPSPDISIRRFPFDLTANVAHKEAALTHNQCTLARSLLGPLARKLLAGVASSVENLDLKIGKPLVPTKLVERDPSLDFGEGPHTVLKVGMSTASVDEAWIIDPAGTQYGFRDVLVPFERYLADKRCTGISQPTPYTANETTDLVVYEALFADYMMVRSLKDAHDRQKEGRLHFAAFVNDRVGNGKEFFGSTKDLDGSAAEFQRKFDKWLGELKAYMEK
;
A
#
# COMPACT_ATOMS: atom_id res chain seq x y z
N MET A 1 -34.54 12.68 -1.64
CA MET A 1 -33.55 12.56 -0.55
C MET A 1 -34.20 13.05 0.73
N THR A 2 -34.23 12.24 1.79
CA THR A 2 -34.68 12.71 3.11
C THR A 2 -33.70 13.77 3.62
N PRO A 3 -34.16 14.93 4.11
CA PRO A 3 -33.27 15.96 4.62
C PRO A 3 -32.49 15.41 5.81
N THR A 4 -31.15 15.50 5.75
CA THR A 4 -30.29 15.13 6.86
C THR A 4 -30.56 16.04 8.05
N LYS A 5 -30.70 15.45 9.24
CA LYS A 5 -31.01 16.16 10.48
C LYS A 5 -29.73 16.50 11.24
N CYS A 6 -29.68 17.70 11.81
CA CYS A 6 -28.63 18.17 12.68
C CYS A 6 -28.48 17.21 13.86
N ALA A 7 -27.28 16.68 14.07
CA ALA A 7 -27.01 15.73 15.14
C ALA A 7 -27.20 16.31 16.56
N SER A 8 -27.24 17.64 16.69
CA SER A 8 -27.44 18.32 17.98
C SER A 8 -28.89 18.73 18.24
N CYS A 9 -29.61 19.29 17.25
CA CYS A 9 -30.94 19.88 17.46
C CYS A 9 -32.06 19.29 16.60
N GLY A 10 -31.76 18.34 15.70
CA GLY A 10 -32.75 17.66 14.86
C GLY A 10 -33.30 18.45 13.66
N LEU A 11 -32.97 19.75 13.54
CA LEU A 11 -33.36 20.58 12.40
C LEU A 11 -32.64 20.18 11.10
N ALA A 12 -33.15 20.59 9.94
CA ALA A 12 -32.48 20.34 8.66
C ALA A 12 -31.04 20.89 8.66
N ALA A 13 -30.09 20.08 8.18
CA ALA A 13 -28.68 20.42 8.15
C ALA A 13 -27.95 19.73 7.00
N SER A 14 -26.91 20.39 6.49
CA SER A 14 -26.04 19.88 5.42
C SER A 14 -24.55 20.01 5.72
N ALA A 15 -24.13 20.80 6.72
CA ALA A 15 -22.72 21.01 7.01
C ALA A 15 -22.13 19.78 7.72
N ARG A 16 -21.26 19.05 7.02
CA ARG A 16 -20.57 17.85 7.54
C ARG A 16 -19.42 18.22 8.46
N CYS A 17 -19.12 17.36 9.43
CA CYS A 17 -17.91 17.51 10.25
C CYS A 17 -16.63 17.33 9.42
N VAL A 18 -15.87 18.40 9.20
CA VAL A 18 -14.58 18.36 8.47
C VAL A 18 -13.58 17.36 9.06
N GLY A 19 -13.66 17.12 10.37
CA GLY A 19 -12.79 16.19 11.08
C GLY A 19 -12.94 14.74 10.61
N CYS A 20 -14.17 14.27 10.37
CA CYS A 20 -14.46 12.88 10.05
C CYS A 20 -15.18 12.66 8.72
N MET A 21 -15.47 13.72 7.96
CA MET A 21 -16.02 13.58 6.61
C MET A 21 -15.08 12.74 5.73
N ASP A 22 -15.66 11.99 4.81
CA ASP A 22 -14.93 11.13 3.86
C ASP A 22 -14.08 10.05 4.54
N ALA A 23 -14.39 9.70 5.79
CA ALA A 23 -13.80 8.53 6.43
C ALA A 23 -14.39 7.24 5.80
N PRO A 24 -13.55 6.23 5.52
CA PRO A 24 -14.00 4.96 4.95
C PRO A 24 -14.91 4.18 5.91
N GLU A 25 -15.84 3.41 5.34
CA GLU A 25 -16.70 2.52 6.11
C GLU A 25 -16.06 1.14 6.27
N TYR A 26 -15.59 0.84 7.49
CA TYR A 26 -15.02 -0.47 7.81
C TYR A 26 -15.91 -1.27 8.77
N LYS A 27 -16.65 -0.57 9.63
CA LYS A 27 -17.72 -1.10 10.48
C LYS A 27 -19.05 -0.45 10.04
N PRO A 28 -20.17 -1.17 10.13
CA PRO A 28 -21.47 -0.60 9.81
C PRO A 28 -21.67 0.74 10.53
N ARG A 29 -22.11 1.75 9.78
CA ARG A 29 -22.35 3.12 10.25
C ARG A 29 -21.12 3.99 10.48
N ASP A 30 -19.90 3.53 10.20
CA ASP A 30 -18.71 4.39 10.29
C ASP A 30 -18.87 5.65 9.41
N ALA A 31 -19.38 5.48 8.19
CA ALA A 31 -19.59 6.54 7.20
C ALA A 31 -20.91 7.32 7.37
N VAL A 32 -21.67 7.11 8.46
CA VAL A 32 -22.85 7.95 8.71
C VAL A 32 -22.39 9.38 8.97
N ASP A 33 -22.69 10.24 8.00
CA ASP A 33 -22.36 11.65 8.04
C ASP A 33 -23.04 12.34 9.21
N VAL A 34 -22.21 12.87 10.10
CA VAL A 34 -22.67 13.75 11.17
C VAL A 34 -22.73 15.16 10.60
N VAL A 35 -23.95 15.67 10.45
CA VAL A 35 -24.22 17.03 9.96
C VAL A 35 -24.69 17.95 11.08
N TYR A 36 -24.42 19.24 10.91
CA TYR A 36 -24.81 20.30 11.83
C TYR A 36 -25.41 21.47 11.06
N CYS A 37 -26.36 22.18 11.67
CA CYS A 37 -26.88 23.43 11.10
C CYS A 37 -25.98 24.64 11.43
N SER A 38 -25.06 24.49 12.41
CA SER A 38 -24.15 25.55 12.84
C SER A 38 -22.95 25.01 13.61
N THR A 39 -21.88 25.81 13.70
CA THR A 39 -20.72 25.54 14.57
C THR A 39 -21.12 25.41 16.04
N LYS A 40 -22.14 26.17 16.49
CA LYS A 40 -22.68 26.07 17.86
C LYS A 40 -23.25 24.68 18.14
N CYS A 41 -24.02 24.12 17.21
CA CYS A 41 -24.54 22.75 17.30
C CYS A 41 -23.42 21.71 17.29
N GLN A 42 -22.37 21.91 16.49
CA GLN A 42 -21.21 21.02 16.51
C GLN A 42 -20.50 21.04 17.86
N GLN A 43 -20.27 22.23 18.43
CA GLN A 43 -19.66 22.39 19.74
C GLN A 43 -20.52 21.77 20.85
N GLY A 44 -21.84 21.97 20.80
CA GLY A 44 -22.78 21.36 21.75
C GLY A 44 -22.78 19.83 21.71
N HIS A 45 -22.65 19.23 20.53
CA HIS A 45 -22.55 17.78 20.36
C HIS A 45 -21.12 17.22 20.56
N TRP A 46 -20.11 18.09 20.76
CA TRP A 46 -18.71 17.68 20.71
C TRP A 46 -18.34 16.65 21.77
N ALA A 47 -18.88 16.76 22.99
CA ALA A 47 -18.60 15.82 24.08
C ALA A 47 -18.92 14.36 23.69
N ILE A 48 -19.97 14.15 22.90
CA ILE A 48 -20.40 12.83 22.40
C ILE A 48 -19.65 12.46 21.12
N HIS A 49 -19.45 13.43 20.23
CA HIS A 49 -18.88 13.18 18.90
C HIS A 49 -17.35 12.99 18.90
N LYS A 50 -16.62 13.62 19.83
CA LYS A 50 -15.15 13.76 19.80
C LYS A 50 -14.40 12.45 19.63
N ALA A 51 -14.75 11.42 20.41
CA ALA A 51 -14.08 10.14 20.37
C ALA A 51 -14.24 9.47 18.98
N ARG A 52 -15.48 9.40 18.50
CA ARG A 52 -15.79 8.87 17.16
C ARG A 52 -15.10 9.67 16.05
N CYS A 53 -15.15 11.00 16.11
CA CYS A 53 -14.50 11.86 15.14
C CYS A 53 -12.99 11.61 15.07
N THR A 54 -12.34 11.43 16.22
CA THR A 54 -10.90 11.16 16.32
C THR A 54 -10.54 9.83 15.67
N ASN A 55 -11.33 8.79 15.91
CA ASN A 55 -11.12 7.46 15.35
C ASN A 55 -11.25 7.46 13.82
N LEU A 56 -12.35 8.04 13.31
CA LEU A 56 -12.59 8.17 11.87
C LEU A 56 -11.49 8.98 11.18
N LYS A 57 -11.03 10.07 11.80
CA LYS A 57 -9.91 10.87 11.31
C LYS A 57 -8.63 10.04 11.20
N LYS A 58 -8.30 9.23 12.22
CA LYS A 58 -7.12 8.35 12.19
C LYS A 58 -7.22 7.28 11.11
N ARG A 59 -8.39 6.62 10.95
CA ARG A 59 -8.61 5.62 9.89
C ARG A 59 -8.47 6.22 8.49
N ARG A 60 -9.00 7.43 8.26
CA ARG A 60 -8.82 8.17 7.00
C ARG A 60 -7.35 8.44 6.71
N ARG A 61 -6.57 8.89 7.71
CA ARG A 61 -5.12 9.08 7.56
C ARG A 61 -4.45 7.76 7.20
N LEU A 62 -4.77 6.67 7.90
CA LEU A 62 -4.19 5.36 7.63
C LEU A 62 -4.48 4.88 6.20
N LEU A 63 -5.71 5.08 5.71
CA LEU A 63 -6.08 4.75 4.33
C LEU A 63 -5.25 5.56 3.32
N ARG A 64 -5.06 6.86 3.58
CA ARG A 64 -4.24 7.73 2.74
C ARG A 64 -2.78 7.28 2.72
N VAL A 65 -2.23 6.87 3.86
CA VAL A 65 -0.88 6.27 3.92
C VAL A 65 -0.83 4.99 3.09
N ALA A 66 -1.75 4.05 3.29
CA ALA A 66 -1.80 2.80 2.54
C ALA A 66 -1.89 3.04 1.01
N THR A 67 -2.66 4.06 0.61
CA THR A 67 -2.79 4.49 -0.80
C THR A 67 -1.47 5.01 -1.35
N ILE A 68 -0.77 5.88 -0.60
CA ILE A 68 0.55 6.40 -0.97
C ILE A 68 1.56 5.27 -1.11
N LEU A 69 1.58 4.32 -0.17
CA LEU A 69 2.52 3.20 -0.17
C LEU A 69 2.32 2.29 -1.40
N ARG A 70 1.08 1.94 -1.72
CA ARG A 70 0.79 1.16 -2.96
C ARG A 70 1.20 1.93 -4.20
N ALA A 71 0.85 3.22 -4.29
CA ALA A 71 1.20 4.03 -5.45
C ALA A 71 2.72 4.17 -5.63
N ALA A 72 3.47 4.29 -4.54
CA ALA A 72 4.93 4.33 -4.55
C ALA A 72 5.52 3.03 -5.10
N LEU A 73 5.04 1.88 -4.63
CA LEU A 73 5.47 0.57 -5.11
C LEU A 73 5.21 0.43 -6.61
N LEU A 74 3.99 0.75 -7.06
CA LEU A 74 3.63 0.64 -8.47
C LEU A 74 4.46 1.58 -9.34
N ALA A 75 4.67 2.84 -8.93
CA ALA A 75 5.51 3.78 -9.67
C ALA A 75 6.97 3.31 -9.76
N TYR A 76 7.53 2.79 -8.67
CA TYR A 76 8.86 2.19 -8.66
C TYR A 76 8.94 1.01 -9.64
N ARG A 77 7.97 0.08 -9.58
CA ARG A 77 7.94 -1.11 -10.43
C ARG A 77 7.67 -0.82 -11.90
N GLU A 78 6.95 0.26 -12.21
CA GLU A 78 6.77 0.74 -13.58
C GLU A 78 8.09 1.22 -14.20
N ALA A 79 8.95 1.87 -13.41
CA ALA A 79 10.24 2.37 -13.86
C ALA A 79 11.32 1.28 -13.84
N LEU A 80 11.34 0.45 -12.80
CA LEU A 80 12.29 -0.63 -12.58
C LEU A 80 11.57 -1.98 -12.51
N PHE A 81 11.36 -2.57 -13.68
CA PHE A 81 10.78 -3.88 -13.89
C PHE A 81 11.85 -4.88 -14.32
N ASP A 82 11.91 -6.00 -13.62
CA ASP A 82 12.96 -7.03 -13.74
C ASP A 82 12.39 -8.40 -14.15
N ILE A 83 11.10 -8.47 -14.47
CA ILE A 83 10.46 -9.68 -14.99
C ILE A 83 10.31 -9.51 -16.51
N PRO A 84 11.10 -10.21 -17.33
CA PRO A 84 10.98 -10.07 -18.78
C PRO A 84 9.71 -10.79 -19.23
N LEU A 85 8.69 -10.03 -19.63
CA LEU A 85 7.40 -10.58 -20.08
C LEU A 85 7.24 -10.48 -21.59
N ALA A 86 6.70 -11.54 -22.19
CA ALA A 86 6.28 -11.59 -23.59
C ALA A 86 4.76 -11.44 -23.77
N LYS A 87 3.96 -11.83 -22.77
CA LYS A 87 2.49 -11.78 -22.84
C LYS A 87 1.86 -11.72 -21.45
N ILE A 88 0.72 -11.03 -21.34
CA ILE A 88 -0.15 -11.05 -20.16
C ILE A 88 -1.55 -11.49 -20.61
N GLU A 89 -2.10 -12.52 -20.00
CA GLU A 89 -3.39 -13.10 -20.42
C GLU A 89 -4.22 -13.61 -19.25
N LEU A 90 -5.49 -13.21 -19.20
CA LEU A 90 -6.45 -13.79 -18.25
C LEU A 90 -7.08 -15.03 -18.88
N ARG A 91 -6.85 -16.21 -18.28
CA ARG A 91 -7.38 -17.49 -18.75
C ARG A 91 -7.95 -18.27 -17.57
N GLY A 92 -9.24 -18.61 -17.67
CA GLY A 92 -9.91 -19.41 -16.62
C GLY A 92 -9.92 -18.75 -15.24
N GLY A 93 -9.97 -17.40 -15.18
CA GLY A 93 -9.92 -16.66 -13.92
C GLY A 93 -8.52 -16.52 -13.30
N VAL A 94 -7.47 -17.00 -13.96
CA VAL A 94 -6.07 -16.88 -13.54
C VAL A 94 -5.32 -15.96 -14.50
N LEU A 95 -4.57 -14.99 -13.95
CA LEU A 95 -3.75 -14.09 -14.74
C LEU A 95 -2.38 -14.75 -15.01
N HIS A 96 -2.12 -15.07 -16.26
CA HIS A 96 -0.86 -15.69 -16.69
C HIS A 96 0.10 -14.62 -17.19
N LEU A 97 1.30 -14.58 -16.61
CA LEU A 97 2.41 -13.76 -17.05
C LEU A 97 3.39 -14.68 -17.80
N TYR A 98 3.49 -14.54 -19.10
CA TYR A 98 4.40 -15.37 -19.90
C TYR A 98 5.76 -14.72 -19.97
N ARG A 99 6.78 -15.44 -19.50
CA ARG A 99 8.17 -14.95 -19.54
C ARG A 99 8.70 -14.93 -20.98
N ASP A 100 9.43 -13.87 -21.30
CA ASP A 100 10.23 -13.79 -22.53
C ASP A 100 11.38 -14.81 -22.43
N PRO A 101 11.61 -15.65 -23.45
CA PRO A 101 12.69 -16.65 -23.44
C PRO A 101 14.09 -16.04 -23.50
N SER A 102 14.23 -14.73 -23.70
CA SER A 102 15.52 -14.04 -23.68
C SER A 102 16.25 -14.24 -22.34
N PRO A 103 17.57 -14.55 -22.35
CA PRO A 103 18.38 -14.60 -21.13
C PRO A 103 18.63 -13.21 -20.54
N ASP A 104 18.11 -12.15 -21.15
CA ASP A 104 18.24 -10.79 -20.68
C ASP A 104 17.45 -10.55 -19.38
N ILE A 105 18.20 -10.35 -18.30
CA ILE A 105 17.70 -9.99 -16.97
C ILE A 105 17.82 -8.49 -16.69
N SER A 106 17.92 -7.67 -17.75
CA SER A 106 18.01 -6.23 -17.62
C SER A 106 16.79 -5.65 -16.90
N ILE A 107 17.05 -4.75 -15.97
CA ILE A 107 16.02 -3.88 -15.39
C ILE A 107 15.61 -2.87 -16.45
N ARG A 108 14.32 -2.81 -16.73
CA ARG A 108 13.72 -1.95 -17.76
C ARG A 108 12.37 -1.41 -17.31
N ARG A 109 11.78 -0.52 -18.10
CA ARG A 109 10.40 -0.07 -17.85
C ARG A 109 9.42 -1.21 -18.05
N PHE A 110 8.29 -1.17 -17.34
CA PHE A 110 7.19 -2.08 -17.58
C PHE A 110 6.72 -1.98 -19.04
N PRO A 111 6.50 -3.11 -19.75
CA PRO A 111 6.04 -3.10 -21.14
C PRO A 111 4.54 -2.78 -21.23
N PHE A 112 4.21 -1.49 -21.35
CA PHE A 112 2.83 -0.98 -21.32
C PHE A 112 1.94 -1.49 -22.46
N ASP A 113 2.53 -1.98 -23.54
CA ASP A 113 1.84 -2.56 -24.69
C ASP A 113 1.26 -3.96 -24.41
N LEU A 114 1.74 -4.67 -23.38
CA LEU A 114 1.25 -6.02 -23.06
C LEU A 114 -0.16 -6.05 -22.47
N THR A 115 -0.64 -4.95 -21.88
CA THR A 115 -2.01 -4.87 -21.38
C THR A 115 -2.50 -3.43 -21.18
N ALA A 116 -3.73 -3.15 -21.65
CA ALA A 116 -4.46 -1.93 -21.31
C ALA A 116 -5.26 -2.06 -20.00
N ASN A 117 -5.37 -3.26 -19.42
CA ASN A 117 -6.14 -3.49 -18.20
C ASN A 117 -5.30 -3.11 -16.97
N VAL A 118 -5.72 -2.06 -16.26
CA VAL A 118 -5.02 -1.54 -15.07
C VAL A 118 -4.85 -2.62 -14.00
N ALA A 119 -5.86 -3.46 -13.74
CA ALA A 119 -5.77 -4.51 -12.74
C ALA A 119 -4.76 -5.60 -13.14
N HIS A 120 -4.68 -5.95 -14.43
CA HIS A 120 -3.69 -6.92 -14.91
C HIS A 120 -2.27 -6.34 -14.81
N LYS A 121 -2.10 -5.07 -15.17
CA LYS A 121 -0.82 -4.36 -15.01
C LYS A 121 -0.38 -4.37 -13.54
N GLU A 122 -1.25 -3.95 -12.64
CA GLU A 122 -0.92 -3.87 -11.21
C GLU A 122 -0.64 -5.24 -10.58
N ALA A 123 -1.32 -6.29 -11.02
CA ALA A 123 -1.03 -7.65 -10.60
C ALA A 123 0.33 -8.15 -11.12
N ALA A 124 0.67 -7.82 -12.37
CA ALA A 124 1.98 -8.13 -12.95
C ALA A 124 3.13 -7.38 -12.24
N LEU A 125 2.92 -6.10 -11.92
CA LEU A 125 3.91 -5.27 -11.22
C LEU A 125 4.22 -5.75 -9.80
N THR A 126 3.25 -6.38 -9.12
CA THR A 126 3.37 -6.81 -7.72
C THR A 126 3.54 -8.32 -7.53
N HIS A 127 3.52 -9.11 -8.61
CA HIS A 127 3.68 -10.56 -8.54
C HIS A 127 5.03 -10.94 -7.89
N ASN A 128 4.95 -11.67 -6.78
CA ASN A 128 6.07 -12.07 -5.92
C ASN A 128 6.92 -10.88 -5.40
N GLN A 129 6.33 -9.68 -5.29
CA GLN A 129 7.02 -8.48 -4.82
C GLN A 129 6.70 -8.09 -3.37
N CYS A 130 6.08 -8.96 -2.57
CA CYS A 130 5.71 -8.63 -1.18
C CYS A 130 6.95 -8.32 -0.30
N THR A 131 8.03 -9.09 -0.44
CA THR A 131 9.30 -8.87 0.26
C THR A 131 9.99 -7.59 -0.19
N LEU A 132 9.98 -7.30 -1.50
CA LEU A 132 10.49 -6.04 -2.05
C LEU A 132 9.67 -4.87 -1.50
N ALA A 133 8.35 -4.95 -1.53
CA ALA A 133 7.46 -3.92 -1.02
C ALA A 133 7.74 -3.61 0.45
N ARG A 134 7.94 -4.65 1.28
CA ARG A 134 8.35 -4.49 2.68
C ARG A 134 9.64 -3.67 2.79
N SER A 135 10.68 -3.98 2.04
CA SER A 135 11.97 -3.30 2.18
C SER A 135 11.96 -1.90 1.54
N LEU A 136 11.60 -1.81 0.25
CA LEU A 136 11.55 -0.57 -0.53
C LEU A 136 10.75 0.53 0.20
N LEU A 137 9.57 0.18 0.72
CA LEU A 137 8.65 1.17 1.30
C LEU A 137 9.01 1.55 2.74
N GLY A 138 10.01 0.91 3.36
CA GLY A 138 10.39 1.12 4.77
C GLY A 138 10.57 2.59 5.17
N PRO A 139 11.45 3.35 4.47
CA PRO A 139 11.65 4.76 4.76
C PRO A 139 10.38 5.60 4.64
N LEU A 140 9.57 5.36 3.61
CA LEU A 140 8.34 6.11 3.34
C LEU A 140 7.26 5.79 4.40
N ALA A 141 7.04 4.51 4.66
CA ALA A 141 6.08 4.04 5.65
C ALA A 141 6.39 4.58 7.05
N ARG A 142 7.66 4.55 7.48
CA ARG A 142 8.06 5.11 8.79
C ARG A 142 7.73 6.61 8.90
N LYS A 143 8.02 7.40 7.85
CA LYS A 143 7.72 8.84 7.85
C LYS A 143 6.22 9.12 7.88
N LEU A 144 5.43 8.37 7.09
CA LEU A 144 3.98 8.59 6.97
C LEU A 144 3.18 8.06 8.16
N LEU A 145 3.62 6.97 8.77
CA LEU A 145 2.96 6.35 9.92
C LEU A 145 3.37 6.98 11.25
N ALA A 146 4.43 7.81 11.27
CA ALA A 146 4.84 8.55 12.46
C ALA A 146 3.69 9.43 12.98
N GLY A 147 3.27 9.19 14.22
CA GLY A 147 2.13 9.90 14.84
C GLY A 147 0.75 9.50 14.30
N VAL A 148 0.67 8.46 13.46
CA VAL A 148 -0.58 7.85 13.00
C VAL A 148 -0.77 6.47 13.65
N ALA A 149 0.26 5.63 13.61
CA ALA A 149 0.26 4.28 14.16
C ALA A 149 0.87 4.24 15.57
N SER A 150 0.39 3.32 16.41
CA SER A 150 1.03 2.97 17.70
C SER A 150 2.05 1.84 17.55
N SER A 151 1.88 0.98 16.55
CA SER A 151 2.86 -0.05 16.18
C SER A 151 2.82 -0.32 14.68
N VAL A 152 3.96 -0.77 14.13
CA VAL A 152 4.07 -1.25 12.75
C VAL A 152 4.92 -2.51 12.76
N GLU A 153 4.34 -3.60 12.27
CA GLU A 153 4.91 -4.95 12.33
C GLU A 153 4.88 -5.58 10.94
N ASN A 154 5.89 -6.39 10.60
CA ASN A 154 5.81 -7.32 9.49
C ASN A 154 4.98 -8.54 9.92
N LEU A 155 4.19 -9.05 8.99
CA LEU A 155 3.47 -10.28 9.17
C LEU A 155 3.52 -11.11 7.90
N ASP A 156 3.96 -12.36 8.03
CA ASP A 156 3.95 -13.33 6.95
C ASP A 156 2.74 -14.24 7.11
N LEU A 157 2.07 -14.54 6.00
CA LEU A 157 0.90 -15.39 5.96
C LEU A 157 0.77 -16.10 4.61
N LYS A 158 -0.05 -17.13 4.53
CA LYS A 158 -0.46 -17.76 3.28
C LYS A 158 -1.87 -17.33 2.91
N ILE A 159 -2.06 -16.84 1.68
CA ILE A 159 -3.37 -16.47 1.16
C ILE A 159 -4.13 -17.73 0.74
N GLY A 160 -5.28 -18.01 1.38
CA GLY A 160 -6.08 -19.19 1.07
C GLY A 160 -7.18 -18.97 0.03
N LYS A 161 -7.52 -17.71 -0.26
CA LYS A 161 -8.59 -17.36 -1.21
C LYS A 161 -8.23 -16.14 -2.06
N PRO A 162 -7.40 -16.31 -3.11
CA PRO A 162 -7.18 -15.25 -4.10
C PRO A 162 -8.47 -14.99 -4.90
N LEU A 163 -8.68 -13.75 -5.35
CA LEU A 163 -9.79 -13.39 -6.24
C LEU A 163 -9.44 -13.63 -7.71
N VAL A 164 -8.21 -13.25 -8.09
CA VAL A 164 -7.61 -13.48 -9.39
C VAL A 164 -6.15 -13.82 -9.13
N PRO A 165 -5.79 -15.10 -8.99
CA PRO A 165 -4.39 -15.47 -8.76
C PRO A 165 -3.56 -15.12 -9.99
N THR A 166 -2.34 -14.64 -9.75
CA THR A 166 -1.36 -14.34 -10.80
C THR A 166 -0.29 -15.42 -10.81
N LYS A 167 -0.02 -15.99 -11.98
CA LYS A 167 0.98 -17.04 -12.17
C LYS A 167 1.99 -16.60 -13.23
N LEU A 168 3.28 -16.67 -12.88
CA LEU A 168 4.36 -16.64 -13.86
C LEU A 168 4.44 -18.00 -14.55
N VAL A 169 4.34 -17.98 -15.88
CA VAL A 169 4.47 -19.18 -16.71
C VAL A 169 5.94 -19.31 -17.10
N GLU A 170 6.65 -20.18 -16.38
CA GLU A 170 8.03 -20.54 -16.70
C GLU A 170 8.11 -21.49 -17.89
N ARG A 171 9.22 -21.44 -18.62
CA ARG A 171 9.49 -22.35 -19.73
C ARG A 171 9.74 -23.78 -19.25
N ASP A 172 10.37 -23.91 -18.09
CA ASP A 172 10.63 -25.18 -17.43
C ASP A 172 9.66 -25.34 -16.24
N PRO A 173 8.72 -26.29 -16.30
CA PRO A 173 7.79 -26.57 -15.20
C PRO A 173 8.49 -26.94 -13.88
N SER A 174 9.75 -27.36 -13.92
CA SER A 174 10.54 -27.67 -12.71
C SER A 174 10.98 -26.42 -11.94
N LEU A 175 10.86 -25.23 -12.54
CA LEU A 175 11.12 -23.93 -11.91
C LEU A 175 9.87 -23.29 -11.29
N ASP A 176 8.77 -24.04 -11.16
CA ASP A 176 7.58 -23.58 -10.42
C ASP A 176 7.86 -23.67 -8.90
N PHE A 177 8.39 -22.58 -8.34
CA PHE A 177 8.76 -22.49 -6.92
C PHE A 177 7.57 -22.48 -5.94
N GLY A 178 6.33 -22.59 -6.44
CA GLY A 178 5.12 -22.56 -5.63
C GLY A 178 4.85 -21.19 -4.98
N GLU A 179 3.77 -21.11 -4.22
CA GLU A 179 3.42 -19.89 -3.49
C GLU A 179 4.17 -19.83 -2.16
N GLY A 180 5.16 -18.92 -2.09
CA GLY A 180 5.81 -18.53 -0.84
C GLY A 180 4.89 -17.77 0.11
N PRO A 181 5.32 -17.49 1.36
CA PRO A 181 4.56 -16.63 2.25
C PRO A 181 4.38 -15.23 1.64
N HIS A 182 3.21 -14.63 1.87
CA HIS A 182 2.91 -13.24 1.55
C HIS A 182 3.17 -12.36 2.76
N THR A 183 4.02 -11.35 2.58
CA THR A 183 4.33 -10.38 3.64
C THR A 183 3.45 -9.15 3.55
N VAL A 184 2.82 -8.79 4.67
CA VAL A 184 2.01 -7.57 4.83
C VAL A 184 2.47 -6.74 6.02
N LEU A 185 2.03 -5.49 6.10
CA LEU A 185 2.23 -4.66 7.29
C LEU A 185 1.02 -4.74 8.20
N LYS A 186 1.22 -5.21 9.43
CA LYS A 186 0.23 -5.12 10.51
C LYS A 186 0.46 -3.81 11.27
N VAL A 187 -0.57 -2.98 11.33
CA VAL A 187 -0.51 -1.64 11.94
C VAL A 187 -1.44 -1.57 13.14
N GLY A 188 -0.88 -1.28 14.30
CA GLY A 188 -1.63 -0.95 15.50
C GLY A 188 -2.04 0.51 15.51
N MET A 189 -3.26 0.78 15.96
CA MET A 189 -3.80 2.11 16.17
C MET A 189 -4.44 2.21 17.55
N SER A 190 -3.80 2.96 18.44
CA SER A 190 -4.41 3.29 19.72
C SER A 190 -5.47 4.37 19.54
N THR A 191 -6.70 4.03 19.92
CA THR A 191 -7.82 4.97 19.95
C THR A 191 -8.22 5.30 21.38
N ALA A 192 -9.09 6.29 21.56
CA ALA A 192 -9.55 6.67 22.89
C ALA A 192 -10.43 5.61 23.59
N SER A 193 -10.80 4.53 22.89
CA SER A 193 -11.77 3.54 23.37
C SER A 193 -11.32 2.09 23.16
N VAL A 194 -10.63 1.79 22.07
CA VAL A 194 -10.19 0.42 21.71
C VAL A 194 -8.90 0.50 20.88
N ASP A 195 -7.94 -0.38 21.13
CA ASP A 195 -6.82 -0.57 20.22
C ASP A 195 -7.28 -1.33 18.97
N GLU A 196 -7.06 -0.76 17.79
CA GLU A 196 -7.43 -1.36 16.51
C GLU A 196 -6.18 -1.91 15.80
N ALA A 197 -6.32 -3.05 15.13
CA ALA A 197 -5.28 -3.62 14.28
C ALA A 197 -5.76 -3.64 12.82
N TRP A 198 -4.84 -3.31 11.91
CA TRP A 198 -5.09 -3.15 10.48
C TRP A 198 -4.02 -3.84 9.66
N ILE A 199 -4.38 -4.29 8.45
CA ILE A 199 -3.42 -4.72 7.43
C ILE A 199 -3.31 -3.67 6.34
N ILE A 200 -2.09 -3.22 6.07
CA ILE A 200 -1.72 -2.54 4.84
C ILE A 200 -1.05 -3.57 3.91
N ASP A 201 -1.59 -3.71 2.71
CA ASP A 201 -1.11 -4.67 1.71
C ASP A 201 -0.85 -3.98 0.36
N PRO A 202 0.35 -3.40 0.16
CA PRO A 202 0.69 -2.71 -1.08
C PRO A 202 0.81 -3.67 -2.28
N ALA A 203 1.07 -4.96 -2.04
CA ALA A 203 1.29 -5.97 -3.07
C ALA A 203 0.07 -6.89 -3.31
N GLY A 204 -1.06 -6.67 -2.62
CA GLY A 204 -2.23 -7.54 -2.67
C GLY A 204 -2.87 -7.68 -4.05
N THR A 205 -2.55 -6.81 -5.00
CA THR A 205 -3.03 -6.90 -6.38
C THR A 205 -2.57 -8.17 -7.10
N GLN A 206 -1.49 -8.81 -6.66
CA GLN A 206 -1.07 -10.12 -7.20
C GLN A 206 -2.12 -11.22 -7.02
N TYR A 207 -3.03 -11.06 -6.04
CA TYR A 207 -4.14 -11.95 -5.77
C TYR A 207 -5.50 -11.38 -6.22
N GLY A 208 -5.49 -10.25 -6.92
CA GLY A 208 -6.69 -9.52 -7.34
C GLY A 208 -7.34 -8.69 -6.23
N PHE A 209 -6.68 -8.48 -5.08
CA PHE A 209 -7.22 -7.66 -4.01
C PHE A 209 -7.14 -6.17 -4.37
N ARG A 210 -8.26 -5.46 -4.20
CA ARG A 210 -8.34 -4.01 -4.47
C ARG A 210 -8.10 -3.16 -3.23
N ASP A 211 -8.50 -3.65 -2.06
CA ASP A 211 -8.39 -2.92 -0.81
C ASP A 211 -6.95 -2.88 -0.31
N VAL A 212 -6.42 -1.67 -0.13
CA VAL A 212 -5.05 -1.46 0.40
C VAL A 212 -4.98 -1.46 1.92
N LEU A 213 -6.12 -1.24 2.57
CA LEU A 213 -6.26 -1.15 4.01
C LEU A 213 -7.52 -1.91 4.45
N VAL A 214 -7.35 -2.90 5.32
CA VAL A 214 -8.44 -3.74 5.83
C VAL A 214 -8.23 -3.98 7.32
N PRO A 215 -9.30 -4.04 8.16
CA PRO A 215 -9.16 -4.46 9.55
C PRO A 215 -8.50 -5.84 9.65
N PHE A 216 -7.63 -6.03 10.64
CA PHE A 216 -6.78 -7.24 10.77
C PHE A 216 -7.58 -8.54 10.70
N GLU A 217 -8.56 -8.72 11.60
CA GLU A 217 -9.39 -9.92 11.65
C GLU A 217 -10.17 -10.15 10.36
N ARG A 218 -10.68 -9.08 9.75
CA ARG A 218 -11.39 -9.14 8.48
C ARG A 218 -10.47 -9.56 7.34
N TYR A 219 -9.24 -9.04 7.30
CA TYR A 219 -8.26 -9.43 6.28
C TYR A 219 -8.00 -10.93 6.34
N LEU A 220 -7.78 -11.49 7.53
CA LEU A 220 -7.53 -12.92 7.72
C LEU A 220 -8.74 -13.77 7.34
N ALA A 221 -9.93 -13.38 7.76
CA ALA A 221 -11.17 -14.11 7.48
C ALA A 221 -11.54 -14.08 5.98
N ASP A 222 -11.61 -12.89 5.38
CA ASP A 222 -12.06 -12.72 3.99
C ASP A 222 -11.13 -13.44 3.00
N LYS A 223 -9.81 -13.44 3.28
CA LYS A 223 -8.77 -14.03 2.43
C LYS A 223 -8.37 -15.45 2.83
N ARG A 224 -9.02 -16.01 3.87
CA ARG A 224 -8.74 -17.34 4.44
C ARG A 224 -7.25 -17.55 4.73
N CYS A 225 -6.64 -16.58 5.40
CA CYS A 225 -5.21 -16.61 5.67
C CYS A 225 -4.85 -17.77 6.61
N THR A 226 -3.73 -18.44 6.35
CA THR A 226 -3.17 -19.52 7.17
C THR A 226 -1.67 -19.31 7.36
N GLY A 227 -0.99 -20.17 8.14
CA GLY A 227 0.47 -20.11 8.30
C GLY A 227 0.98 -18.75 8.81
N ILE A 228 0.20 -18.14 9.70
CA ILE A 228 0.44 -16.78 10.21
C ILE A 228 1.67 -16.81 11.11
N SER A 229 2.71 -16.05 10.76
CA SER A 229 3.92 -15.92 11.57
C SER A 229 3.70 -15.06 12.80
N GLN A 230 4.65 -15.09 13.74
CA GLN A 230 4.68 -14.10 14.80
C GLN A 230 4.99 -12.71 14.21
N PRO A 231 4.19 -11.67 14.50
CA PRO A 231 4.51 -10.31 14.06
C PRO A 231 5.88 -9.87 14.56
N THR A 232 6.66 -9.22 13.70
CA THR A 232 7.98 -8.69 14.05
C THR A 232 8.03 -7.18 13.83
N PRO A 233 8.77 -6.40 14.63
CA PRO A 233 8.88 -4.96 14.43
C PRO A 233 9.33 -4.60 13.00
N TYR A 234 8.69 -3.61 12.40
CA TYR A 234 9.02 -3.19 11.04
C TYR A 234 10.27 -2.31 10.98
N THR A 235 11.43 -2.96 10.87
CA THR A 235 12.75 -2.32 10.85
C THR A 235 13.43 -2.30 9.47
N ALA A 236 12.80 -2.87 8.45
CA ALA A 236 13.41 -3.00 7.12
C ALA A 236 13.69 -1.62 6.49
N ASN A 237 14.88 -1.46 5.94
CA ASN A 237 15.25 -0.39 5.04
C ASN A 237 15.14 -0.84 3.57
N GLU A 238 15.35 0.11 2.67
CA GLU A 238 15.19 -0.03 1.23
C GLU A 238 16.01 -1.18 0.63
N THR A 239 17.10 -1.63 1.26
CA THR A 239 17.96 -2.73 0.77
C THR A 239 17.97 -3.97 1.66
N THR A 240 17.12 -4.07 2.70
CA THR A 240 17.25 -5.15 3.71
C THR A 240 17.13 -6.56 3.12
N ASP A 241 16.17 -6.78 2.23
CA ASP A 241 15.98 -8.05 1.51
C ASP A 241 17.14 -8.35 0.54
N LEU A 242 17.71 -7.33 -0.10
CA LEU A 242 18.87 -7.49 -0.99
C LEU A 242 20.09 -7.99 -0.22
N VAL A 243 20.33 -7.49 0.99
CA VAL A 243 21.44 -7.95 1.85
C VAL A 243 21.23 -9.40 2.30
N VAL A 244 19.99 -9.77 2.64
CA VAL A 244 19.65 -11.16 2.96
C VAL A 244 19.85 -12.06 1.74
N TYR A 245 19.43 -11.61 0.56
CA TYR A 245 19.62 -12.34 -0.69
C TYR A 245 21.11 -12.54 -1.03
N GLU A 246 21.94 -11.50 -0.92
CA GLU A 246 23.40 -11.59 -1.09
C GLU A 246 24.01 -12.67 -0.20
N ALA A 247 23.59 -12.73 1.07
CA ALA A 247 24.12 -13.69 2.02
C ALA A 247 23.67 -15.14 1.73
N LEU A 248 22.41 -15.34 1.31
CA LEU A 248 21.86 -16.67 1.04
C LEU A 248 22.29 -17.25 -0.31
N PHE A 249 22.55 -16.38 -1.29
CA PHE A 249 22.83 -16.76 -2.68
C PHE A 249 24.19 -16.26 -3.16
N ALA A 250 25.21 -16.28 -2.28
CA ALA A 250 26.55 -15.79 -2.59
C ALA A 250 27.16 -16.44 -3.85
N ASP A 251 26.91 -17.74 -4.06
CA ASP A 251 27.39 -18.45 -5.26
C ASP A 251 26.69 -17.97 -6.55
N TYR A 252 25.41 -17.60 -6.49
CA TYR A 252 24.69 -17.00 -7.63
C TYR A 252 25.25 -15.62 -7.99
N MET A 253 25.71 -14.86 -7.00
CA MET A 253 26.31 -13.54 -7.18
C MET A 253 27.68 -13.58 -7.87
N MET A 254 28.27 -14.76 -8.08
CA MET A 254 29.48 -14.93 -8.90
C MET A 254 29.19 -14.79 -10.40
N VAL A 255 27.93 -14.95 -10.82
CA VAL A 255 27.52 -14.71 -12.21
C VAL A 255 27.41 -13.19 -12.42
N ARG A 256 28.28 -12.64 -13.28
CA ARG A 256 28.39 -11.19 -13.52
C ARG A 256 27.03 -10.53 -13.84
N SER A 257 26.22 -11.12 -14.72
CA SER A 257 24.93 -10.55 -15.09
C SER A 257 23.95 -10.48 -13.91
N LEU A 258 23.93 -11.50 -13.03
CA LEU A 258 23.08 -11.50 -11.83
C LEU A 258 23.56 -10.45 -10.82
N LYS A 259 24.88 -10.32 -10.66
CA LYS A 259 25.48 -9.28 -9.83
C LYS A 259 25.14 -7.88 -10.36
N ASP A 260 25.30 -7.64 -11.66
CA ASP A 260 25.00 -6.34 -12.27
C ASP A 260 23.51 -5.99 -12.11
N ALA A 261 22.61 -6.96 -12.30
CA ALA A 261 21.17 -6.75 -12.07
C ALA A 261 20.87 -6.42 -10.61
N HIS A 262 21.48 -7.14 -9.67
CA HIS A 262 21.34 -6.88 -8.23
C HIS A 262 21.87 -5.48 -7.85
N ASP A 263 23.07 -5.11 -8.30
CA ASP A 263 23.67 -3.80 -8.03
C ASP A 263 22.76 -2.67 -8.57
N ARG A 264 22.19 -2.84 -9.78
CA ARG A 264 21.19 -1.88 -10.31
C ARG A 264 19.90 -1.82 -9.49
N GLN A 265 19.42 -2.95 -8.95
CA GLN A 265 18.29 -2.91 -8.03
C GLN A 265 18.65 -2.06 -6.81
N LYS A 266 19.82 -2.28 -6.22
CA LYS A 266 20.30 -1.53 -5.06
C LYS A 266 20.37 -0.03 -5.33
N GLU A 267 20.96 0.37 -6.47
CA GLU A 267 21.01 1.76 -6.92
C GLU A 267 19.62 2.37 -7.05
N GLY A 268 18.70 1.70 -7.74
CA GLY A 268 17.32 2.17 -7.89
C GLY A 268 16.59 2.37 -6.57
N ARG A 269 16.82 1.48 -5.59
CA ARG A 269 16.21 1.59 -4.25
C ARG A 269 16.80 2.73 -3.44
N LEU A 270 18.10 2.97 -3.53
CA LEU A 270 18.75 4.13 -2.92
C LEU A 270 18.29 5.44 -3.56
N HIS A 271 18.09 5.46 -4.88
CA HIS A 271 17.51 6.59 -5.60
C HIS A 271 16.08 6.90 -5.12
N PHE A 272 15.23 5.87 -5.01
CA PHE A 272 13.89 6.02 -4.42
C PHE A 272 13.95 6.56 -2.98
N ALA A 273 14.84 6.02 -2.15
CA ALA A 273 15.01 6.48 -0.77
C ALA A 273 15.49 7.93 -0.68
N ALA A 274 16.35 8.38 -1.60
CA ALA A 274 16.78 9.77 -1.71
C ALA A 274 15.58 10.70 -1.99
N PHE A 275 14.73 10.35 -2.97
CA PHE A 275 13.48 11.10 -3.21
C PHE A 275 12.60 11.20 -1.97
N VAL A 276 12.35 10.07 -1.30
CA VAL A 276 11.54 10.03 -0.07
C VAL A 276 12.17 10.90 1.02
N ASN A 277 13.49 10.87 1.15
CA ASN A 277 14.20 11.68 2.12
C ASN A 277 14.14 13.15 1.77
N ASP A 278 14.18 13.56 0.52
CA ASP A 278 14.15 14.99 0.15
C ASP A 278 12.75 15.58 0.18
N ARG A 279 11.73 14.76 -0.08
CA ARG A 279 10.36 15.22 -0.31
C ARG A 279 9.37 14.96 0.82
N VAL A 280 9.62 13.97 1.68
CA VAL A 280 8.63 13.49 2.66
C VAL A 280 9.04 13.69 4.13
N GLY A 281 8.09 14.14 4.94
CA GLY A 281 8.22 14.33 6.39
C GLY A 281 9.00 15.59 6.78
N ASN A 282 9.12 15.86 8.08
CA ASN A 282 9.94 16.95 8.65
C ASN A 282 9.73 18.32 7.99
N GLY A 283 8.48 18.72 7.75
CA GLY A 283 8.13 20.02 7.16
C GLY A 283 8.39 20.15 5.65
N LYS A 284 8.72 19.05 4.97
CA LYS A 284 8.92 19.02 3.52
C LYS A 284 7.63 19.22 2.74
N GLU A 285 7.80 19.51 1.45
CA GLU A 285 6.73 19.82 0.50
C GLU A 285 5.58 18.80 0.54
N PHE A 286 5.91 17.51 0.52
CA PHE A 286 4.93 16.43 0.51
C PHE A 286 4.87 15.75 1.85
N PHE A 287 3.68 15.72 2.44
CA PHE A 287 3.43 15.02 3.70
C PHE A 287 4.47 15.35 4.79
N GLY A 288 4.85 16.63 4.87
CA GLY A 288 5.80 17.18 5.84
C GLY A 288 5.34 17.01 7.28
N SER A 289 4.04 16.84 7.51
CA SER A 289 3.45 16.47 8.79
C SER A 289 2.21 15.58 8.62
N THR A 290 1.74 14.98 9.72
CA THR A 290 0.46 14.24 9.71
C THR A 290 -0.76 15.10 9.38
N LYS A 291 -0.65 16.43 9.42
CA LYS A 291 -1.73 17.34 9.01
C LYS A 291 -1.93 17.35 7.49
N ASP A 292 -0.90 17.02 6.71
CA ASP A 292 -1.01 16.89 5.26
C ASP A 292 -1.85 15.68 4.81
N LEU A 293 -2.11 14.76 5.75
CA LEU A 293 -3.02 13.63 5.57
C LEU A 293 -4.45 13.98 6.02
N ASP A 294 -4.72 15.22 6.45
CA ASP A 294 -6.05 15.74 6.76
C ASP A 294 -6.67 16.50 5.56
N GLY A 295 -7.79 17.17 5.77
CA GLY A 295 -8.52 17.87 4.72
C GLY A 295 -9.48 16.97 3.93
N SER A 296 -10.19 17.60 3.00
CA SER A 296 -11.15 16.96 2.10
C SER A 296 -10.50 15.91 1.20
N ALA A 297 -11.31 15.01 0.62
CA ALA A 297 -10.83 14.07 -0.39
C ALA A 297 -10.16 14.79 -1.59
N ALA A 298 -10.72 15.91 -2.05
CA ALA A 298 -10.21 16.66 -3.20
C ALA A 298 -8.84 17.33 -2.93
N GLU A 299 -8.64 17.89 -1.74
CA GLU A 299 -7.33 18.48 -1.36
C GLU A 299 -6.25 17.41 -1.29
N PHE A 300 -6.56 16.28 -0.66
CA PHE A 300 -5.65 15.14 -0.61
C PHE A 300 -5.32 14.64 -2.02
N GLN A 301 -6.32 14.46 -2.88
CA GLN A 301 -6.14 13.95 -4.23
C GLN A 301 -5.20 14.84 -5.04
N ARG A 302 -5.38 16.17 -5.02
CA ARG A 302 -4.48 17.10 -5.72
C ARG A 302 -3.03 16.99 -5.25
N LYS A 303 -2.81 16.91 -3.93
CA LYS A 303 -1.46 16.78 -3.35
C LYS A 303 -0.85 15.41 -3.68
N PHE A 304 -1.65 14.35 -3.62
CA PHE A 304 -1.27 13.00 -3.98
C PHE A 304 -0.88 12.89 -5.46
N ASP A 305 -1.68 13.43 -6.38
CA ASP A 305 -1.41 13.39 -7.82
C ASP A 305 -0.12 14.15 -8.16
N LYS A 306 0.09 15.32 -7.56
CA LYS A 306 1.32 16.08 -7.72
C LYS A 306 2.54 15.27 -7.24
N TRP A 307 2.47 14.72 -6.03
CA TRP A 307 3.54 13.91 -5.47
C TRP A 307 3.85 12.68 -6.33
N LEU A 308 2.81 11.98 -6.80
CA LEU A 308 2.96 10.77 -7.61
C LEU A 308 3.56 11.10 -8.98
N GLY A 309 3.16 12.22 -9.60
CA GLY A 309 3.75 12.71 -10.84
C GLY A 309 5.24 13.01 -10.68
N GLU A 310 5.62 13.68 -9.59
CA GLU A 310 7.03 13.97 -9.30
C GLU A 310 7.85 12.70 -9.00
N LEU A 311 7.30 11.74 -8.26
CA LEU A 311 7.94 10.45 -8.02
C LEU A 311 8.21 9.72 -9.35
N LYS A 312 7.21 9.64 -10.23
CA LYS A 312 7.36 8.98 -11.54
C LYS A 312 8.45 9.66 -12.38
N ALA A 313 8.42 10.99 -12.47
CA ALA A 313 9.44 11.73 -13.21
C ALA A 313 10.85 11.62 -12.57
N TYR A 314 10.94 11.44 -11.26
CA TYR A 314 12.21 11.22 -10.57
C TYR A 314 12.78 9.84 -10.85
N MET A 315 11.94 8.79 -10.85
CA MET A 315 12.38 7.41 -11.11
C MET A 315 12.74 7.13 -12.57
N GLU A 316 12.37 8.01 -13.50
CA GLU A 316 12.77 7.93 -14.91
C GLU A 316 14.16 8.50 -15.20
N LYS A 317 14.76 9.21 -14.24
CA LYS A 317 16.12 9.78 -14.32
C LYS A 317 17.13 8.86 -13.66
#